data_AF-A0A7X6APV8-F1
#
_entry.id   AF-A0A7X6APV8-F1
#
_cell.length_a   1.000
_cell.length_b   1.000
_cell.length_c   1.000
_cell.angle_alpha   90.00
_cell.angle_beta   90.00
_cell.angle_gamma   90.00
#
_symmetry.space_group_name_H-M   'P 1'
#
loop_
_entity.id
_entity.type
_entity.pdbx_description
1 polymer ?
#
loop_
_entity_poly.entity_id
_entity_poly.type
_entity_poly.pdbx_seq_one_letter_code
_entity_poly.pdbx_strand_id
1 'polypeptide(L)' 'PGTPGPEGSTSKLVYAELNKRIYELATDLMGPDGMLYDTYEFIQPESPEDMPEDIRRRFLRVRANSIEGGTSEIMK' A
#
# COMPACT_ATOMS: atom_id res chain seq x y z
N PRO A 1 -10.21 14.90 -23.54
CA PRO A 1 -9.21 13.84 -23.78
C PRO A 1 -7.86 14.26 -23.15
N GLY A 2 -7.65 13.94 -21.88
CA GLY A 2 -6.38 14.16 -21.20
C GLY A 2 -5.48 12.97 -21.45
N THR A 3 -4.66 13.05 -22.50
CA THR A 3 -3.65 12.02 -22.79
C THR A 3 -2.72 11.95 -21.58
N PRO A 4 -2.68 10.84 -20.82
CA PRO A 4 -1.75 10.72 -19.71
C PRO A 4 -0.33 10.73 -20.29
N GLY A 5 0.38 11.84 -20.12
CA GLY A 5 1.78 11.95 -20.48
C GLY A 5 2.68 11.21 -19.49
N PRO A 6 3.97 11.01 -19.82
CA PRO A 6 4.98 10.38 -18.95
C PRO A 6 5.13 11.04 -17.56
N GLU A 7 4.62 12.25 -17.39
CA GLU A 7 4.51 12.95 -16.10
C GLU A 7 3.61 12.19 -15.12
N GLY A 8 2.54 11.56 -15.62
CA GLY A 8 1.61 10.77 -14.82
C GLY A 8 2.19 9.45 -14.33
N SER A 9 3.04 8.79 -15.13
CA SER A 9 3.75 7.57 -14.70
C SER A 9 4.84 7.89 -13.67
N THR A 10 5.58 8.99 -13.85
CA THR A 10 6.58 9.45 -12.88
C THR A 10 5.94 9.78 -11.52
N SER A 11 4.83 10.53 -11.54
CA SER A 11 4.11 10.88 -10.30
C SER A 11 3.55 9.66 -9.57
N LYS A 12 3.04 8.66 -10.32
CA LYS A 12 2.59 7.38 -9.74
C LYS A 12 3.70 6.62 -9.05
N LEU A 13 4.90 6.60 -9.64
CA LEU A 13 6.06 5.92 -9.04
C LEU A 13 6.52 6.60 -7.76
N VAL A 14 6.67 7.93 -7.79
CA VAL A 14 7.02 8.71 -6.59
C VAL A 14 5.99 8.51 -5.49
N TYR A 15 4.70 8.51 -5.84
CA TYR A 15 3.62 8.24 -4.90
C TYR A 15 3.68 6.83 -4.30
N ALA A 16 3.91 5.81 -5.14
CA ALA A 16 4.01 4.44 -4.67
C ALA A 16 5.21 4.24 -3.72
N GLU A 17 6.36 4.81 -4.07
CA GLU A 17 7.57 4.74 -3.25
C GLU A 17 7.42 5.49 -1.92
N LEU A 18 6.84 6.69 -1.94
CA LEU A 18 6.56 7.46 -0.73
C LEU A 18 5.62 6.71 0.21
N ASN A 19 4.54 6.12 -0.33
CA ASN A 19 3.62 5.33 0.47
C ASN A 19 4.30 4.12 1.12
N LYS A 20 5.15 3.39 0.40
CA LYS A 20 5.92 2.28 0.98
C LYS A 20 6.72 2.75 2.18
N ARG A 21 7.49 3.83 2.05
CA ARG A 21 8.32 4.37 3.13
C ARG A 21 7.51 4.82 4.34
N ILE A 22 6.35 5.44 4.12
CA ILE A 22 5.45 5.87 5.20
C ILE A 22 4.97 4.66 5.99
N TYR A 23 4.45 3.62 5.33
CA TYR A 23 3.89 2.48 6.04
C TYR A 23 4.97 1.53 6.58
N GLU A 24 6.16 1.49 5.99
CA GLU A 24 7.33 0.80 6.56
C GLU A 24 7.73 1.46 7.89
N LEU A 25 7.93 2.78 7.90
CA LEU A 25 8.22 3.52 9.13
C LEU A 25 7.10 3.36 10.17
N ALA A 26 5.83 3.45 9.74
CA ALA A 26 4.70 3.28 10.65
C ALA A 26 4.66 1.87 11.27
N THR A 27 5.01 0.84 10.50
CA THR A 27 5.10 -0.54 11.00
C THR A 27 6.28 -0.71 11.95
N ASP A 28 7.44 -0.13 11.63
CA ASP A 28 8.63 -0.16 12.51
C ASP A 28 8.35 0.51 13.86
N LEU A 29 7.61 1.62 13.86
CA LEU A 29 7.21 2.33 15.08
C LEU A 29 6.26 1.50 15.97
N MET A 30 5.54 0.53 15.42
CA MET A 30 4.72 -0.41 16.22
C MET A 30 5.57 -1.47 16.93
N GLY A 31 6.84 -1.64 16.55
CA GLY A 31 7.71 -2.65 17.14
C GLY A 31 7.17 -4.08 16.94
N PRO A 32 7.21 -4.96 17.96
CA PRO A 32 6.73 -6.34 17.83
C PRO A 32 5.27 -6.47 17.39
N ASP A 33 4.41 -5.52 17.76
CA ASP A 33 2.98 -5.55 17.42
C ASP A 33 2.73 -5.37 15.91
N GLY A 34 3.70 -4.79 15.19
CA GLY A 34 3.67 -4.68 13.73
C GLY A 34 3.66 -6.04 13.01
N MET A 35 4.02 -7.13 13.70
CA MET A 35 3.99 -8.50 13.16
C MET A 35 2.69 -9.27 13.49
N LEU A 36 1.77 -8.67 14.24
CA LEU A 36 0.52 -9.31 14.67
C LEU A 36 -0.68 -8.81 13.87
N TYR A 37 -1.76 -9.58 13.80
CA TYR A 37 -3.05 -9.09 13.29
C TYR A 37 -3.94 -8.62 14.46
N ASP A 38 -4.78 -7.59 14.24
CA ASP A 38 -5.74 -7.14 15.26
C ASP A 38 -6.77 -8.22 15.62
N THR A 39 -7.24 -8.95 14.61
CA THR A 39 -8.17 -10.06 14.77
C THR A 39 -7.94 -11.09 13.67
N TYR A 40 -8.23 -12.35 13.99
CA TYR A 40 -8.26 -13.47 13.05
C TYR A 40 -9.69 -13.88 12.67
N GLU A 41 -10.68 -13.05 13.05
CA GLU A 41 -12.07 -13.27 12.68
C GLU A 41 -12.26 -13.17 11.16
N PHE A 42 -13.06 -14.08 10.62
CA PHE A 42 -13.43 -14.08 9.21
C PHE A 42 -14.54 -13.06 8.98
N ILE A 43 -14.16 -11.79 8.84
CA ILE A 43 -15.07 -10.69 8.55
C ILE A 43 -15.09 -10.45 7.04
N GLN A 44 -16.28 -10.57 6.44
CA GLN A 44 -16.53 -10.08 5.09
C GLN A 44 -17.11 -8.66 5.19
N PRO A 45 -16.33 -7.60 4.89
CA PRO A 45 -16.85 -6.24 4.92
C PRO A 45 -17.92 -6.05 3.83
N GLU A 46 -19.02 -5.36 4.15
CA GLU A 46 -20.11 -5.07 3.22
C GLU A 46 -19.83 -3.80 2.40
N SER A 47 -19.07 -2.86 2.98
CA SER A 47 -18.60 -1.61 2.37
C SER A 47 -17.09 -1.42 2.58
N PRO A 48 -16.37 -0.69 1.69
CA PRO A 48 -15.00 -0.26 1.94
C PRO A 48 -14.79 0.51 3.25
N GLU A 49 -15.82 1.18 3.76
CA GLU A 49 -15.79 1.90 5.04
C GLU A 49 -15.71 0.95 6.24
N ASP A 50 -16.21 -0.28 6.09
CA ASP A 50 -16.21 -1.30 7.14
C ASP A 50 -14.84 -1.97 7.31
N MET A 51 -13.91 -1.72 6.38
CA MET A 51 -12.55 -2.22 6.54
C MET A 51 -11.84 -1.46 7.66
N PRO A 52 -11.36 -2.17 8.71
CA PRO A 52 -10.56 -1.55 9.74
C PRO A 52 -9.36 -0.82 9.16
N GLU A 53 -9.12 0.41 9.62
CA GLU A 53 -7.93 1.15 9.27
C GLU A 53 -6.74 0.59 10.06
N ASP A 54 -6.07 -0.41 9.47
CA ASP A 54 -4.90 -1.06 10.05
C ASP A 54 -3.64 -0.72 9.25
N ILE A 55 -2.63 -0.19 9.94
CA ILE A 55 -1.31 0.16 9.40
C ILE A 55 -0.65 -1.07 8.76
N ARG A 56 -0.77 -2.25 9.36
CA ARG A 56 -0.15 -3.49 8.85
C ARG A 56 -0.83 -3.96 7.57
N ARG A 57 -2.17 -3.87 7.52
CA ARG A 57 -2.94 -4.10 6.29
C ARG A 57 -2.55 -3.12 5.19
N ARG A 58 -2.35 -1.84 5.53
CA ARG A 58 -1.91 -0.81 4.57
C ARG A 58 -0.49 -1.06 4.11
N PHE A 59 0.42 -1.47 4.98
CA PHE A 59 1.78 -1.92 4.66
C PHE A 59 1.78 -3.03 3.61
N LEU A 60 0.97 -4.08 3.80
CA LEU A 60 0.83 -5.16 2.81
C LEU A 60 0.27 -4.65 1.48
N ARG A 61 -0.77 -3.80 1.52
CA ARG A 61 -1.37 -3.26 0.28
C ARG A 61 -0.39 -2.39 -0.51
N VAL A 62 0.40 -1.53 0.14
CA VAL A 62 1.35 -0.69 -0.61
C VAL A 62 2.50 -1.49 -1.23
N ARG A 63 2.81 -2.67 -0.70
CA ARG A 63 3.72 -3.65 -1.33
C ARG A 63 3.05 -4.36 -2.51
N ALA A 64 1.77 -4.70 -2.41
CA ALA A 64 0.99 -5.26 -3.52
C ALA A 64 0.84 -4.27 -4.70
N ASN A 65 0.74 -2.97 -4.41
CA ASN A 65 0.66 -1.93 -5.43
C ASN A 65 1.85 -1.91 -6.40
N SER A 66 3.03 -2.40 -6.01
CA SER A 66 4.17 -2.55 -6.94
C SER A 66 4.02 -3.68 -7.96
N ILE A 67 3.03 -4.56 -7.79
CA ILE A 67 2.71 -5.65 -8.70
C ILE A 67 1.53 -5.26 -9.59
N GLU A 68 0.46 -4.67 -9.02
CA GLU A 68 -0.74 -4.25 -9.76
C GLU A 68 -0.52 -3.07 -10.73
N GLY A 69 0.46 -2.20 -10.47
CA GLY A 69 0.70 -0.98 -11.23
C GLY A 69 1.74 -1.07 -12.36
N GLY A 70 2.28 -2.24 -12.65
CA GLY A 70 3.40 -2.40 -13.58
C GLY A 70 4.75 -2.12 -12.92
N THR A 71 5.38 -3.19 -12.47
CA THR A 71 6.84 -3.42 -12.48
C THR A 71 7.72 -2.18 -12.24
N SER A 72 8.05 -1.91 -10.97
CA SER A 72 9.28 -1.16 -10.67
C SER A 72 10.56 -1.94 -11.10
N GLU A 73 10.43 -3.16 -11.62
CA GLU A 73 11.54 -4.01 -12.08
C GLU A 73 11.62 -4.23 -13.61
N ILE A 74 10.66 -3.78 -14.43
CA ILE A 74 10.74 -3.76 -15.91
C ILE A 74 10.90 -2.31 -16.41
N MET A 75 11.73 -1.54 -15.71
CA MET A 75 12.23 -0.25 -16.18
C MET A 75 13.73 -0.15 -15.93
N LYS A 76 14.46 -1.12 -16.47
CA LYS A 76 15.87 -1.01 -16.84
C LYS A 76 16.02 -1.52 -18.27
#